data_AF-A0A956H846-F1
#
_entry.id   AF-A0A956H846-F1
#
_cell.length_a   1.000
_cell.length_b   1.000
_cell.length_c   1.000
_cell.angle_alpha   90.00
_cell.angle_beta   90.00
_cell.angle_gamma   90.00
#
_symmetry.space_group_name_H-M   'P 1'
#
loop_
_entity.id
_entity.type
_entity.pdbx_description
1 polymer ?
#
loop_
_entity_poly.entity_id
_entity_poly.type
_entity_poly.pdbx_seq_one_letter_code
_entity_poly.pdbx_strand_id
1 'polypeptide(L)'
;VASAQEPIPKGENGVLTAAARHFSGDPKARASWITEQLGERPFLLLLDSLDEVALQSRLALVESINDAQARFPGLRVVVFSRPPVFNGSYGLRDIDAVVELPQLQCEQTDAAISKLIPDAERRAGLLALLKRYGLDRKATTPDGRCYYPHLSTYRDFFVVEKIAQNFQNSGANLPDQLEPSRARVYGFYLEVSLIKDMQGVAMKPSAAITLVDQLIDRANPTAGTRNLFFTVDQCLALAPGADVGEKKAICERLLQSSLFEKAPHSDDHWRLKNQSIYDYFLARHSDRAIAAGNGCTVVDERSSLFESNEVAGFLVGLAGGQRCLLPVVRQLCKAGGFAQHNFEQLDQGLPAGPSRKKLLDEAVRGMGDLVQPHLCVGATIDRLYKVGGGDTDPGDTPAPPPPGD
;
A
#
# COMPACT_ATOMS: atom_id res chain seq x y z
N VAL A 1 13.44 -10.38 -24.16
CA VAL A 1 13.34 -10.70 -25.60
C VAL A 1 11.94 -11.24 -25.83
N ALA A 2 11.04 -10.44 -26.39
CA ALA A 2 9.71 -10.89 -26.78
C ALA A 2 9.87 -11.76 -28.03
N SER A 3 9.79 -13.09 -27.88
CA SER A 3 9.65 -13.95 -29.06
C SER A 3 8.27 -13.71 -29.65
N ALA A 4 8.20 -13.31 -30.92
CA ALA A 4 6.97 -13.29 -31.68
C ALA A 4 6.25 -14.64 -31.49
N GLN A 5 5.07 -14.61 -30.86
CA GLN A 5 4.27 -15.81 -30.70
C GLN A 5 3.72 -16.18 -32.07
N GLU A 6 4.27 -17.23 -32.69
CA GLU A 6 3.64 -17.87 -33.84
C GLU A 6 2.21 -18.30 -33.47
N PRO A 7 1.23 -18.10 -34.37
CA PRO A 7 -0.15 -18.48 -34.13
C PRO A 7 -0.27 -19.99 -33.89
N ILE A 8 -0.96 -20.36 -32.80
CA ILE A 8 -1.22 -21.76 -32.43
C ILE A 8 -2.11 -22.39 -33.51
N PRO A 9 -1.74 -23.55 -34.11
CA PRO A 9 -2.58 -24.24 -35.08
C PRO A 9 -3.97 -24.57 -34.50
N LYS A 10 -5.03 -24.43 -35.31
CA LYS A 10 -6.39 -24.81 -34.91
C LYS A 10 -6.43 -26.29 -34.48
N GLY A 11 -6.80 -26.54 -33.23
CA GLY A 11 -6.90 -27.89 -32.63
C GLY A 11 -5.74 -28.28 -31.69
N GLU A 12 -4.73 -27.43 -31.54
CA GLU A 12 -3.64 -27.63 -30.59
C GLU A 12 -3.86 -26.83 -29.30
N ASN A 13 -3.61 -27.47 -28.15
CA ASN A 13 -3.74 -26.83 -26.85
C ASN A 13 -2.53 -25.91 -26.59
N GLY A 14 -2.77 -24.60 -26.51
CA GLY A 14 -1.70 -23.59 -26.43
C GLY A 14 -0.76 -23.73 -25.24
N VAL A 15 -1.26 -24.22 -24.10
CA VAL A 15 -0.45 -24.44 -22.88
C VAL A 15 0.49 -25.63 -23.07
N LEU A 16 -0.02 -26.73 -23.63
CA LEU A 16 0.78 -27.92 -23.89
C LEU A 16 1.83 -27.67 -24.97
N THR A 17 1.49 -26.92 -26.02
CA THR A 17 2.45 -26.50 -27.04
C THR A 17 3.53 -25.59 -26.44
N ALA A 18 3.19 -24.68 -25.52
CA ALA A 18 4.17 -23.85 -24.83
C ALA A 18 5.11 -24.68 -23.93
N ALA A 19 4.56 -25.64 -23.17
CA ALA A 19 5.37 -26.58 -22.37
C ALA A 19 6.29 -27.44 -23.25
N ALA A 20 5.81 -27.87 -24.43
CA ALA A 20 6.55 -28.67 -25.39
C ALA A 20 7.79 -27.95 -25.95
N ARG A 21 7.71 -26.62 -26.13
CA ARG A 21 8.78 -25.80 -26.71
C ARG A 21 10.08 -25.79 -25.88
N HIS A 22 10.00 -26.08 -24.59
CA HIS A 22 11.19 -26.17 -23.73
C HIS A 22 11.98 -27.49 -23.90
N PHE A 23 11.45 -28.44 -24.67
CA PHE A 23 12.14 -29.69 -25.01
C PHE A 23 12.69 -29.60 -26.44
N SER A 24 14.02 -29.69 -26.62
CA SER A 24 14.76 -29.41 -27.87
C SER A 24 14.49 -30.37 -29.04
N GLY A 25 13.89 -29.97 -30.18
CA GLY A 25 13.66 -30.84 -31.36
C GLY A 25 12.29 -30.65 -32.07
N ASP A 26 11.91 -31.58 -32.97
CA ASP A 26 10.72 -31.48 -33.85
C ASP A 26 9.38 -31.29 -33.08
N PRO A 27 8.68 -30.15 -33.26
CA PRO A 27 7.43 -29.84 -32.56
C PRO A 27 6.30 -30.85 -32.78
N LYS A 28 6.15 -31.42 -33.99
CA LYS A 28 5.03 -32.31 -34.31
C LYS A 28 5.19 -33.69 -33.67
N ALA A 29 6.40 -34.26 -33.76
CA ALA A 29 6.72 -35.52 -33.10
C ALA A 29 6.56 -35.41 -31.56
N ARG A 30 6.84 -34.23 -30.98
CA ARG A 30 6.68 -34.02 -29.54
C ARG A 30 5.28 -33.68 -29.07
N ALA A 31 4.46 -33.01 -29.86
CA ALA A 31 3.05 -32.84 -29.51
C ALA A 31 2.38 -34.22 -29.33
N SER A 32 2.69 -35.18 -30.22
CA SER A 32 2.28 -36.58 -30.06
C SER A 32 2.91 -37.24 -28.84
N TRP A 33 4.24 -37.15 -28.64
CA TRP A 33 4.91 -37.76 -27.48
C TRP A 33 4.40 -37.22 -26.14
N ILE A 34 4.19 -35.91 -26.02
CA ILE A 34 3.61 -35.27 -24.83
C ILE A 34 2.19 -35.77 -24.65
N THR A 35 1.37 -35.80 -25.69
CA THR A 35 0.01 -36.35 -25.60
C THR A 35 0.02 -37.81 -25.13
N GLU A 36 0.99 -38.62 -25.57
CA GLU A 36 1.19 -40.01 -25.15
C GLU A 36 1.65 -40.11 -23.68
N GLN A 37 2.63 -39.32 -23.27
CA GLN A 37 3.14 -39.31 -21.89
C GLN A 37 2.13 -38.71 -20.89
N LEU A 38 1.34 -37.72 -21.31
CA LEU A 38 0.29 -37.09 -20.52
C LEU A 38 -0.98 -37.93 -20.46
N GLY A 39 -1.28 -38.73 -21.50
CA GLY A 39 -2.44 -39.61 -21.53
C GLY A 39 -2.38 -40.75 -20.52
N GLU A 40 -1.17 -41.23 -20.18
CA GLU A 40 -0.99 -42.44 -19.36
C GLU A 40 -0.56 -42.17 -17.90
N ARG A 41 -0.17 -40.94 -17.55
CA ARG A 41 0.42 -40.63 -16.23
C ARG A 41 -0.26 -39.44 -15.55
N PRO A 42 -0.32 -39.41 -14.22
CA PRO A 42 -0.73 -38.21 -13.51
C PRO A 42 0.34 -37.13 -13.65
N PHE A 43 -0.07 -35.89 -13.89
CA PHE A 43 0.83 -34.74 -13.96
C PHE A 43 0.22 -33.49 -13.35
N LEU A 44 1.11 -32.60 -12.90
CA LEU A 44 0.77 -31.35 -12.25
C LEU A 44 1.21 -30.18 -13.13
N LEU A 45 0.26 -29.34 -13.54
CA LEU A 45 0.51 -28.08 -14.21
C LEU A 45 0.45 -26.94 -13.18
N LEU A 46 1.56 -26.23 -13.02
CA LEU A 46 1.66 -25.03 -12.18
C LEU A 46 1.64 -23.79 -13.07
N LEU A 47 0.67 -22.91 -12.86
CA LEU A 47 0.54 -21.65 -13.59
C LEU A 47 0.77 -20.48 -12.63
N ASP A 48 1.92 -19.84 -12.77
CA ASP A 48 2.30 -18.69 -11.94
C ASP A 48 1.63 -17.40 -12.46
N SER A 49 0.93 -16.71 -11.57
CA SER A 49 0.29 -15.41 -11.80
C SER A 49 -0.64 -15.29 -13.02
N LEU A 50 -1.80 -15.96 -13.03
CA LEU A 50 -2.80 -15.80 -14.11
C LEU A 50 -3.28 -14.34 -14.28
N ASP A 51 -3.30 -13.57 -13.21
CA ASP A 51 -3.62 -12.14 -13.22
C ASP A 51 -2.59 -11.31 -13.98
N GLU A 52 -1.36 -11.81 -14.16
CA GLU A 52 -0.33 -11.15 -14.95
C GLU A 52 -0.53 -11.26 -16.46
N VAL A 53 -1.39 -12.17 -16.90
CA VAL A 53 -1.76 -12.31 -18.32
C VAL A 53 -2.58 -11.12 -18.76
N ALA A 54 -2.24 -10.56 -19.92
CA ALA A 54 -2.96 -9.45 -20.53
C ALA A 54 -4.45 -9.80 -20.68
N LEU A 55 -5.33 -8.85 -20.36
CA LEU A 55 -6.78 -9.07 -20.27
C LEU A 55 -7.35 -9.71 -21.54
N GLN A 56 -6.91 -9.26 -22.71
CA GLN A 56 -7.34 -9.77 -24.02
C GLN A 56 -6.93 -11.22 -24.30
N SER A 57 -5.84 -11.70 -23.71
CA SER A 57 -5.31 -13.05 -23.93
C SER A 57 -5.77 -14.03 -22.85
N ARG A 58 -6.30 -13.54 -21.73
CA ARG A 58 -6.63 -14.37 -20.57
C ARG A 58 -7.75 -15.36 -20.85
N LEU A 59 -8.79 -14.96 -21.60
CA LEU A 59 -9.89 -15.86 -21.95
C LEU A 59 -9.40 -17.07 -22.75
N ALA A 60 -8.58 -16.84 -23.79
CA ALA A 60 -8.04 -17.91 -24.62
C ALA A 60 -7.11 -18.85 -23.83
N LEU A 61 -6.33 -18.32 -22.89
CA LEU A 61 -5.51 -19.13 -21.98
C LEU A 61 -6.39 -19.99 -21.06
N VAL A 62 -7.43 -19.41 -20.46
CA VAL A 62 -8.37 -20.14 -19.59
C VAL A 62 -9.12 -21.22 -20.35
N GLU A 63 -9.55 -20.95 -21.59
CA GLU A 63 -10.13 -21.96 -22.48
C GLU A 63 -9.13 -23.09 -22.75
N SER A 64 -7.86 -22.77 -22.99
CA SER A 64 -6.82 -23.79 -23.18
C SER A 64 -6.58 -24.63 -21.92
N ILE A 65 -6.67 -24.03 -20.72
CA ILE A 65 -6.54 -24.77 -19.45
C ILE A 65 -7.72 -25.73 -19.28
N ASN A 66 -8.94 -25.23 -19.46
CA ASN A 66 -10.16 -26.03 -19.35
C ASN A 66 -10.17 -27.19 -20.38
N ASP A 67 -9.74 -26.94 -21.62
CA ASP A 67 -9.60 -27.96 -22.66
C ASP A 67 -8.56 -29.03 -22.29
N ALA A 68 -7.43 -28.63 -21.71
CA ALA A 68 -6.41 -29.58 -21.25
C ALA A 68 -6.95 -30.50 -20.15
N GLN A 69 -7.68 -29.96 -19.17
CA GLN A 69 -8.28 -30.75 -18.09
C GLN A 69 -9.34 -31.73 -18.62
N ALA A 70 -10.15 -31.30 -19.60
CA ALA A 70 -11.14 -32.16 -20.22
C ALA A 70 -10.50 -33.30 -21.03
N ARG A 71 -9.40 -33.03 -21.73
CA ARG A 71 -8.70 -34.00 -22.58
C ARG A 71 -7.85 -35.00 -21.79
N PHE A 72 -7.36 -34.61 -20.61
CA PHE A 72 -6.47 -35.43 -19.79
C PHE A 72 -7.01 -35.54 -18.35
N PRO A 73 -7.84 -36.55 -18.03
CA PRO A 73 -8.44 -36.69 -16.69
C PRO A 73 -7.43 -36.85 -15.54
N GLY A 74 -6.18 -37.23 -15.84
CA GLY A 74 -5.08 -37.31 -14.88
C GLY A 74 -4.35 -35.98 -14.60
N LEU A 75 -4.70 -34.90 -15.30
CA LEU A 75 -4.11 -33.58 -15.13
C LEU A 75 -4.65 -32.88 -13.88
N ARG A 76 -3.74 -32.42 -13.02
CA ARG A 76 -4.05 -31.49 -11.93
C ARG A 76 -3.47 -30.11 -12.26
N VAL A 77 -4.28 -29.07 -12.11
CA VAL A 77 -3.87 -27.69 -12.38
C VAL A 77 -3.88 -26.91 -11.08
N VAL A 78 -2.78 -26.22 -10.79
CA VAL A 78 -2.70 -25.24 -9.70
C VAL A 78 -2.40 -23.89 -10.34
N VAL A 79 -3.31 -22.95 -10.10
CA VAL A 79 -3.22 -21.58 -10.61
C VAL A 79 -2.92 -20.65 -9.45
N PHE A 80 -1.79 -19.95 -9.53
CA PHE A 80 -1.48 -18.85 -8.64
C PHE A 80 -2.07 -17.57 -9.25
N SER A 81 -2.85 -16.84 -8.47
CA SER A 81 -3.41 -15.57 -8.92
C SER A 81 -3.80 -14.68 -7.75
N ARG A 82 -3.87 -13.38 -8.02
CA ARG A 82 -4.55 -12.42 -7.14
C ARG A 82 -6.08 -12.56 -7.28
N PRO A 83 -6.89 -12.05 -6.33
CA PRO A 83 -8.34 -12.12 -6.47
C PRO A 83 -8.84 -11.40 -7.74
N PRO A 84 -9.75 -11.99 -8.51
CA PRO A 84 -10.21 -11.39 -9.76
C PRO A 84 -11.12 -10.17 -9.52
N VAL A 85 -11.08 -9.22 -10.45
CA VAL A 85 -11.87 -7.97 -10.38
C VAL A 85 -13.16 -8.05 -11.18
N PHE A 86 -13.13 -8.66 -12.37
CA PHE A 86 -14.29 -8.70 -13.27
C PHE A 86 -15.01 -10.05 -13.30
N ASN A 87 -14.31 -11.17 -13.07
CA ASN A 87 -14.85 -12.53 -13.22
C ASN A 87 -14.50 -13.38 -12.01
N GLY A 88 -15.49 -13.90 -11.26
CA GLY A 88 -15.30 -14.55 -9.95
C GLY A 88 -14.23 -15.66 -9.84
N SER A 89 -13.77 -16.24 -10.94
CA SER A 89 -12.60 -17.15 -10.97
C SER A 89 -11.81 -17.09 -12.27
N TYR A 90 -11.68 -15.89 -12.86
CA TYR A 90 -11.07 -15.69 -14.19
C TYR A 90 -11.71 -16.48 -15.35
N GLY A 91 -12.83 -17.18 -15.11
CA GLY A 91 -13.47 -18.07 -16.09
C GLY A 91 -13.02 -19.54 -16.02
N LEU A 92 -12.18 -19.90 -15.04
CA LEU A 92 -11.82 -21.29 -14.76
C LEU A 92 -13.06 -22.08 -14.37
N ARG A 93 -13.16 -23.32 -14.87
CA ARG A 93 -14.26 -24.26 -14.56
C ARG A 93 -13.74 -25.35 -13.61
N ASP A 94 -14.67 -26.05 -12.97
CA ASP A 94 -14.37 -27.26 -12.18
C ASP A 94 -13.26 -27.06 -11.12
N ILE A 95 -13.35 -25.94 -10.39
CA ILE A 95 -12.38 -25.58 -9.35
C ILE A 95 -12.62 -26.45 -8.12
N ASP A 96 -11.71 -27.40 -7.87
CA ASP A 96 -11.77 -28.30 -6.71
C ASP A 96 -11.63 -27.54 -5.38
N ALA A 97 -10.72 -26.55 -5.33
CA ALA A 97 -10.44 -25.79 -4.13
C ALA A 97 -9.85 -24.41 -4.45
N VAL A 98 -10.14 -23.44 -3.58
CA VAL A 98 -9.49 -22.12 -3.55
C VAL A 98 -8.75 -22.01 -2.22
N VAL A 99 -7.44 -21.82 -2.29
CA VAL A 99 -6.57 -21.69 -1.10
C VAL A 99 -6.00 -20.28 -1.06
N GLU A 100 -6.31 -19.56 0.01
CA GLU A 100 -5.72 -18.25 0.26
C GLU A 100 -4.40 -18.39 1.02
N LEU A 101 -3.33 -17.74 0.53
CA LEU A 101 -2.06 -17.68 1.23
C LEU A 101 -2.16 -16.61 2.34
N PRO A 102 -2.10 -17.00 3.63
CA PRO A 102 -2.25 -16.04 4.71
C PRO A 102 -1.04 -15.11 4.79
N GLN A 103 -1.28 -13.93 5.36
CA GLN A 103 -0.25 -12.99 5.76
C GLN A 103 0.69 -13.59 6.82
N LEU A 104 1.95 -13.15 6.83
CA LEU A 104 2.90 -13.49 7.86
C LEU A 104 2.44 -12.93 9.21
N GLN A 105 2.52 -13.77 10.24
CA GLN A 105 2.30 -13.33 11.62
C GLN A 105 3.50 -12.54 12.13
N CYS A 106 3.30 -11.72 13.18
CA CYS A 106 4.34 -10.88 13.75
C CYS A 106 5.66 -11.63 14.03
N GLU A 107 5.61 -12.80 14.66
CA GLU A 107 6.80 -13.61 14.95
C GLU A 107 7.52 -14.09 13.67
N GLN A 108 6.75 -14.45 12.65
CA GLN A 108 7.28 -14.89 11.36
C GLN A 108 7.93 -13.72 10.61
N THR A 109 7.32 -12.53 10.69
CA THR A 109 7.90 -11.30 10.15
C THR A 109 9.20 -10.94 10.86
N ASP A 110 9.24 -10.96 12.19
CA ASP A 110 10.45 -10.64 12.97
C ASP A 110 11.60 -11.61 12.65
N ALA A 111 11.29 -12.91 12.50
CA ALA A 111 12.25 -13.92 12.07
C ALA A 111 12.72 -13.68 10.62
N ALA A 112 11.82 -13.29 9.71
CA ALA A 112 12.16 -12.98 8.33
C ALA A 112 13.07 -11.74 8.22
N ILE A 113 12.80 -10.66 8.97
CA ILE A 113 13.67 -9.47 9.03
C ILE A 113 15.07 -9.86 9.50
N SER A 114 15.15 -10.64 10.57
CA SER A 114 16.42 -11.09 11.14
C SER A 114 17.24 -11.94 10.16
N LYS A 115 16.56 -12.76 9.35
CA LYS A 115 17.20 -13.60 8.32
C LYS A 115 17.62 -12.79 7.08
N LEU A 116 16.80 -11.85 6.63
CA LEU A 116 17.05 -11.05 5.43
C LEU A 116 18.08 -9.95 5.67
N ILE A 117 18.20 -9.47 6.91
CA ILE A 117 19.15 -8.44 7.33
C ILE A 117 19.95 -8.99 8.53
N PRO A 118 20.98 -9.82 8.26
CA PRO A 118 21.78 -10.44 9.33
C PRO A 118 22.57 -9.42 10.14
N ASP A 119 23.03 -8.35 9.48
CA ASP A 119 23.79 -7.27 10.11
C ASP A 119 22.95 -6.53 11.17
N ALA A 120 23.46 -6.50 12.40
CA ALA A 120 22.71 -6.02 13.57
C ALA A 120 22.51 -4.49 13.56
N GLU A 121 23.51 -3.74 13.10
CA GLU A 121 23.47 -2.28 13.04
C GLU A 121 22.47 -1.81 11.97
N ARG A 122 22.57 -2.38 10.76
CA ARG A 122 21.64 -2.11 9.67
C ARG A 122 20.21 -2.51 10.04
N ARG A 123 20.03 -3.63 10.73
CA ARG A 123 18.72 -4.06 11.22
C ARG A 123 18.16 -3.09 12.27
N ALA A 124 18.98 -2.66 13.24
CA ALA A 124 18.57 -1.66 14.23
C ALA A 124 18.17 -0.33 13.58
N GLY A 125 18.97 0.14 12.61
CA GLY A 125 18.66 1.35 11.84
C GLY A 125 17.37 1.24 11.03
N LEU A 126 17.08 0.05 10.47
CA LEU A 126 15.80 -0.18 9.79
C LEU A 126 14.64 -0.15 10.78
N LEU A 127 14.72 -0.87 11.89
CA LEU A 127 13.66 -0.91 12.90
C LEU A 127 13.39 0.49 13.49
N ALA A 128 14.43 1.29 13.71
CA ALA A 128 14.29 2.68 14.14
C ALA A 128 13.54 3.53 13.09
N LEU A 129 13.85 3.35 11.80
CA LEU A 129 13.15 4.04 10.71
C LEU A 129 11.67 3.61 10.64
N LEU A 130 11.40 2.32 10.74
CA LEU A 130 10.03 1.79 10.71
C LEU A 130 9.21 2.35 11.86
N LYS A 131 9.77 2.32 13.08
CA LYS A 131 9.15 2.91 14.27
C LYS A 131 8.89 4.40 14.14
N ARG A 132 9.88 5.14 13.63
CA ARG A 132 9.79 6.60 13.44
C ARG A 132 8.64 7.00 12.54
N TYR A 133 8.31 6.20 11.53
CA TYR A 133 7.24 6.52 10.58
C TYR A 133 5.98 5.66 10.76
N GLY A 134 5.93 4.82 11.81
CA GLY A 134 4.79 3.97 12.13
C GLY A 134 4.55 2.83 11.13
N LEU A 135 5.59 2.39 10.42
CA LEU A 135 5.54 1.25 9.50
C LEU A 135 5.70 -0.11 10.23
N ASP A 136 6.11 -0.09 11.50
CA ASP A 136 6.20 -1.26 12.40
C ASP A 136 4.91 -1.50 13.22
N ARG A 137 3.81 -0.80 12.90
CA ARG A 137 2.56 -0.97 13.62
C ARG A 137 2.05 -2.40 13.50
N LYS A 138 1.57 -2.92 14.64
CA LYS A 138 0.94 -4.22 14.73
C LYS A 138 -0.57 -4.04 14.63
N ALA A 139 -1.20 -4.92 13.88
CA ALA A 139 -2.65 -5.07 13.83
C ALA A 139 -3.01 -6.50 14.23
N THR A 140 -4.26 -6.70 14.61
CA THR A 140 -4.80 -8.01 14.96
C THR A 140 -5.93 -8.33 13.99
N THR A 141 -5.87 -9.50 13.36
CA THR A 141 -6.95 -10.03 12.53
C THR A 141 -8.17 -10.39 13.40
N PRO A 142 -9.37 -10.56 12.82
CA PRO A 142 -10.57 -10.94 13.58
C PRO A 142 -10.44 -12.24 14.38
N ASP A 143 -9.57 -13.16 13.95
CA ASP A 143 -9.25 -14.41 14.64
C ASP A 143 -8.10 -14.29 15.66
N GLY A 144 -7.68 -13.09 16.00
CA GLY A 144 -6.71 -12.82 17.07
C GLY A 144 -5.24 -12.91 16.67
N ARG A 145 -4.92 -13.11 15.38
CA ARG A 145 -3.52 -13.21 14.93
C ARG A 145 -2.88 -11.82 14.77
N CYS A 146 -1.70 -11.65 15.34
CA CYS A 146 -0.89 -10.45 15.17
C CYS A 146 -0.22 -10.44 13.80
N TYR A 147 -0.27 -9.30 13.10
CA TYR A 147 0.48 -9.07 11.86
C TYR A 147 0.96 -7.62 11.76
N TYR A 148 1.93 -7.39 10.87
CA TYR A 148 2.38 -6.04 10.52
C TYR A 148 1.80 -5.65 9.15
N PRO A 149 0.87 -4.67 9.05
CA PRO A 149 0.20 -4.35 7.79
C PRO A 149 1.15 -3.99 6.64
N HIS A 150 2.34 -3.46 6.96
CA HIS A 150 3.36 -3.02 6.00
C HIS A 150 4.58 -3.94 5.93
N LEU A 151 4.55 -5.11 6.59
CA LEU A 151 5.65 -6.10 6.66
C LEU A 151 5.13 -7.55 6.68
N SER A 152 3.90 -7.77 6.21
CA SER A 152 3.21 -9.06 6.31
C SER A 152 3.38 -9.94 5.09
N THR A 153 4.06 -9.46 4.05
CA THR A 153 4.33 -10.22 2.82
C THR A 153 5.81 -10.17 2.44
N TYR A 154 6.29 -11.15 1.66
CA TYR A 154 7.67 -11.14 1.15
C TYR A 154 8.01 -9.90 0.32
N ARG A 155 7.01 -9.37 -0.39
CA ARG A 155 7.14 -8.13 -1.17
C ARG A 155 7.45 -6.94 -0.27
N ASP A 156 6.80 -6.86 0.89
CA ASP A 156 6.92 -5.72 1.78
C ASP A 156 8.35 -5.55 2.28
N PHE A 157 9.12 -6.63 2.47
CA PHE A 157 10.54 -6.53 2.81
C PHE A 157 11.36 -5.81 1.75
N PHE A 158 11.11 -6.07 0.46
CA PHE A 158 11.78 -5.34 -0.63
C PHE A 158 11.37 -3.87 -0.68
N VAL A 159 10.10 -3.56 -0.40
CA VAL A 159 9.61 -2.18 -0.33
C VAL A 159 10.32 -1.44 0.81
N VAL A 160 10.38 -2.06 1.97
CA VAL A 160 10.99 -1.48 3.17
C VAL A 160 12.50 -1.33 3.06
N GLU A 161 13.20 -2.28 2.44
CA GLU A 161 14.63 -2.13 2.15
C GLU A 161 14.89 -0.93 1.23
N LYS A 162 14.06 -0.72 0.21
CA LYS A 162 14.16 0.45 -0.67
C LYS A 162 13.87 1.76 0.06
N ILE A 163 12.89 1.77 0.95
CA ILE A 163 12.61 2.94 1.82
C ILE A 163 13.85 3.23 2.67
N ALA A 164 14.41 2.21 3.33
CA ALA A 164 15.60 2.38 4.15
C ALA A 164 16.79 2.91 3.33
N GLN A 165 17.07 2.34 2.15
CA GLN A 165 18.11 2.85 1.26
C GLN A 165 17.86 4.30 0.82
N ASN A 166 16.61 4.67 0.54
CA ASN A 166 16.26 6.01 0.09
C ASN A 166 16.39 7.06 1.20
N PHE A 167 16.07 6.72 2.45
CA PHE A 167 16.02 7.69 3.55
C PHE A 167 17.21 7.62 4.53
N GLN A 168 17.91 6.48 4.64
CA GLN A 168 19.13 6.36 5.45
C GLN A 168 20.36 6.96 4.73
N ASN A 169 20.51 6.73 3.42
CA ASN A 169 21.64 7.28 2.65
C ASN A 169 21.54 8.79 2.44
N SER A 170 20.37 9.36 2.71
CA SER A 170 20.07 10.76 2.45
C SER A 170 20.32 11.68 3.66
N GLY A 171 20.79 11.13 4.78
CA GLY A 171 21.04 11.88 6.02
C GLY A 171 22.21 12.87 6.00
N ALA A 172 23.05 12.90 4.95
CA ALA A 172 24.28 13.69 4.96
C ALA A 172 24.29 14.95 4.07
N ASN A 173 23.47 15.04 3.00
CA ASN A 173 23.61 16.12 1.99
C ASN A 173 22.34 16.43 1.18
N LEU A 174 21.14 16.20 1.76
CA LEU A 174 19.93 16.59 1.05
C LEU A 174 19.70 18.12 1.13
N PRO A 175 19.38 18.79 0.01
CA PRO A 175 18.80 20.13 0.09
C PRO A 175 17.52 20.09 0.95
N ASP A 176 17.23 21.17 1.68
CA ASP A 176 16.09 21.36 2.61
C ASP A 176 14.72 20.84 2.09
N GLN A 177 14.58 20.68 0.78
CA GLN A 177 13.38 20.16 0.12
C GLN A 177 13.18 18.64 0.23
N LEU A 178 14.14 17.84 0.72
CA LEU A 178 14.06 16.37 0.71
C LEU A 178 13.96 15.72 2.10
N GLU A 179 13.72 16.50 3.16
CA GLU A 179 13.62 15.97 4.51
C GLU A 179 12.43 15.01 4.70
N PRO A 180 12.63 13.84 5.34
CA PRO A 180 11.60 12.82 5.43
C PRO A 180 10.52 13.19 6.46
N SER A 181 9.27 13.31 5.96
CA SER A 181 8.04 13.34 6.75
C SER A 181 7.32 12.00 6.63
N ARG A 182 6.42 11.67 7.56
CA ARG A 182 5.61 10.44 7.46
C ARG A 182 4.84 10.36 6.14
N ALA A 183 4.28 11.47 5.66
CA ALA A 183 3.58 11.52 4.38
C ALA A 183 4.50 11.23 3.18
N ARG A 184 5.74 11.72 3.18
CA ARG A 184 6.72 11.42 2.13
C ARG A 184 7.14 9.95 2.15
N VAL A 185 7.37 9.39 3.34
CA VAL A 185 7.71 7.98 3.50
C VAL A 185 6.58 7.09 2.98
N TYR A 186 5.32 7.41 3.32
CA TYR A 186 4.17 6.67 2.80
C TYR A 186 3.97 6.89 1.29
N GLY A 187 4.16 8.10 0.78
CA GLY A 187 4.12 8.36 -0.66
C GLY A 187 5.13 7.48 -1.42
N PHE A 188 6.38 7.42 -0.95
CA PHE A 188 7.41 6.57 -1.53
C PHE A 188 7.11 5.08 -1.34
N TYR A 189 6.59 4.66 -0.18
CA TYR A 189 6.12 3.31 0.06
C TYR A 189 5.10 2.88 -1.00
N LEU A 190 4.10 3.72 -1.27
CA LEU A 190 3.06 3.44 -2.27
C LEU A 190 3.62 3.37 -3.68
N GLU A 191 4.51 4.29 -4.06
CA GLU A 191 5.15 4.28 -5.37
C GLU A 191 5.95 2.99 -5.58
N VAL A 192 6.81 2.63 -4.63
CA VAL A 192 7.62 1.40 -4.70
C VAL A 192 6.75 0.16 -4.70
N SER A 193 5.69 0.15 -3.88
CA SER A 193 4.71 -0.93 -3.84
C SER A 193 4.04 -1.10 -5.20
N LEU A 194 3.68 -0.02 -5.90
CA LEU A 194 2.97 -0.12 -7.17
C LEU A 194 3.87 -0.45 -8.39
N ILE A 195 5.21 -0.36 -8.29
CA ILE A 195 6.12 -0.60 -9.43
C ILE A 195 5.82 -1.92 -10.13
N LYS A 196 5.74 -3.03 -9.39
CA LYS A 196 5.44 -4.35 -9.96
C LYS A 196 3.97 -4.51 -10.34
N ASP A 197 3.06 -3.94 -9.56
CA ASP A 197 1.61 -4.10 -9.80
C ASP A 197 1.17 -3.50 -11.13
N MET A 198 1.80 -2.38 -11.51
CA MET A 198 1.51 -1.63 -12.74
C MET A 198 2.31 -2.13 -13.95
N GLN A 199 3.10 -3.19 -13.81
CA GLN A 199 3.75 -3.81 -14.97
C GLN A 199 2.70 -4.39 -15.91
N GLY A 200 2.90 -4.19 -17.22
CA GLY A 200 2.00 -4.70 -18.26
C GLY A 200 0.81 -3.79 -18.57
N VAL A 201 0.63 -2.68 -17.85
CA VAL A 201 -0.28 -1.59 -18.24
C VAL A 201 0.50 -0.30 -18.50
N ALA A 202 0.03 0.55 -19.40
CA ALA A 202 0.68 1.81 -19.76
C ALA A 202 0.52 2.91 -18.69
N MET A 203 0.65 2.56 -17.40
CA MET A 203 0.42 3.45 -16.26
C MET A 203 1.63 3.45 -15.32
N LYS A 204 2.10 4.64 -14.95
CA LYS A 204 3.16 4.81 -13.94
C LYS A 204 2.56 4.73 -12.52
N PRO A 205 3.33 4.31 -11.50
CA PRO A 205 2.89 4.29 -10.10
C PRO A 205 2.28 5.62 -9.63
N SER A 206 2.88 6.76 -9.96
CA SER A 206 2.35 8.07 -9.58
C SER A 206 1.00 8.39 -10.21
N ALA A 207 0.76 7.95 -11.46
CA ALA A 207 -0.53 8.10 -12.12
C ALA A 207 -1.60 7.20 -11.50
N ALA A 208 -1.21 5.99 -11.06
CA ALA A 208 -2.11 5.10 -10.30
C ALA A 208 -2.51 5.71 -8.96
N ILE A 209 -1.56 6.32 -8.21
CA ILE A 209 -1.86 7.06 -6.98
C ILE A 209 -2.83 8.22 -7.26
N THR A 210 -2.63 8.97 -8.34
CA THR A 210 -3.56 10.03 -8.77
C THR A 210 -4.96 9.48 -9.11
N LEU A 211 -5.07 8.28 -9.69
CA LEU A 211 -6.36 7.66 -9.93
C LEU A 211 -7.07 7.28 -8.62
N VAL A 212 -6.33 6.81 -7.61
CA VAL A 212 -6.89 6.58 -6.25
C VAL A 212 -7.32 7.90 -5.61
N ASP A 213 -6.54 8.97 -5.76
CA ASP A 213 -6.91 10.30 -5.31
C ASP A 213 -8.25 10.75 -5.91
N GLN A 214 -8.45 10.55 -7.22
CA GLN A 214 -9.70 10.89 -7.92
C GLN A 214 -10.89 10.03 -7.46
N LEU A 215 -10.66 8.74 -7.19
CA LEU A 215 -11.69 7.85 -6.63
C LEU A 215 -12.16 8.37 -5.26
N ILE A 216 -11.23 8.81 -4.42
CA ILE A 216 -11.53 9.36 -3.10
C ILE A 216 -12.21 10.73 -3.20
N ASP A 217 -11.74 11.60 -4.10
CA ASP A 217 -12.37 12.90 -4.35
C ASP A 217 -13.82 12.72 -4.81
N ARG A 218 -14.09 11.73 -5.68
CA ARG A 218 -15.44 11.39 -6.14
C ARG A 218 -16.32 10.82 -5.03
N ALA A 219 -15.74 10.02 -4.13
CA ALA A 219 -16.46 9.48 -2.99
C ALA A 219 -16.77 10.53 -1.92
N ASN A 220 -16.01 11.63 -1.90
CA ASN A 220 -16.17 12.79 -1.03
C ASN A 220 -16.40 12.40 0.45
N PRO A 221 -15.39 11.77 1.09
CA PRO A 221 -15.53 11.19 2.42
C PRO A 221 -15.88 12.25 3.48
N THR A 222 -16.74 11.85 4.40
CA THR A 222 -17.12 12.60 5.60
C THR A 222 -16.87 11.73 6.85
N ALA A 223 -17.11 12.28 8.06
CA ALA A 223 -17.01 11.53 9.32
C ALA A 223 -17.72 10.16 9.28
N GLY A 224 -18.98 10.16 8.81
CA GLY A 224 -19.83 8.97 8.78
C GLY A 224 -19.56 8.03 7.60
N THR A 225 -18.84 8.48 6.58
CA THR A 225 -18.52 7.71 5.36
C THR A 225 -17.02 7.47 5.21
N ARG A 226 -16.30 7.44 6.33
CA ARG A 226 -14.85 7.25 6.35
C ARG A 226 -14.42 5.85 5.90
N ASN A 227 -15.28 4.85 5.81
CA ASN A 227 -14.91 3.60 5.17
C ASN A 227 -15.33 3.65 3.70
N LEU A 228 -14.38 3.94 2.80
CA LEU A 228 -14.66 3.97 1.38
C LEU A 228 -14.55 2.58 0.77
N PHE A 229 -15.57 2.27 -0.03
CA PHE A 229 -15.58 1.14 -0.91
C PHE A 229 -15.61 1.64 -2.34
N PHE A 230 -14.84 0.99 -3.19
CA PHE A 230 -14.64 1.34 -4.58
C PHE A 230 -15.21 0.22 -5.45
N THR A 231 -16.00 0.59 -6.44
CA THR A 231 -16.49 -0.35 -7.44
C THR A 231 -15.67 -0.24 -8.71
N VAL A 232 -15.73 -1.31 -9.50
CA VAL A 232 -15.14 -1.36 -10.83
C VAL A 232 -15.64 -0.21 -11.72
N ASP A 233 -16.95 0.08 -11.67
CA ASP A 233 -17.56 1.13 -12.49
C ASP A 233 -17.05 2.54 -12.12
N GLN A 234 -16.84 2.79 -10.83
CA GLN A 234 -16.24 4.05 -10.37
C GLN A 234 -14.82 4.21 -10.92
N CYS A 235 -14.03 3.13 -10.91
CA CYS A 235 -12.70 3.15 -11.51
C CYS A 235 -12.77 3.38 -13.02
N LEU A 236 -13.61 2.64 -13.75
CA LEU A 236 -13.73 2.75 -15.21
C LEU A 236 -14.11 4.17 -15.65
N ALA A 237 -14.95 4.86 -14.88
CA ALA A 237 -15.36 6.23 -15.16
C ALA A 237 -14.22 7.25 -15.04
N LEU A 238 -13.17 6.93 -14.29
CA LEU A 238 -12.03 7.82 -14.03
C LEU A 238 -10.74 7.37 -14.73
N ALA A 239 -10.63 6.09 -15.06
CA ALA A 239 -9.43 5.52 -15.63
C ALA A 239 -9.06 6.18 -16.98
N PRO A 240 -7.79 6.56 -17.16
CA PRO A 240 -7.31 6.98 -18.47
C PRO A 240 -7.27 5.78 -19.42
N GLY A 241 -7.41 6.02 -20.72
CA GLY A 241 -7.33 4.98 -21.74
C GLY A 241 -8.07 5.35 -23.01
N ALA A 242 -7.59 4.85 -24.15
CA ALA A 242 -8.16 5.10 -25.47
C ALA A 242 -9.50 4.37 -25.68
N ASP A 243 -9.64 3.18 -25.07
CA ASP A 243 -10.84 2.36 -25.18
C ASP A 243 -11.23 1.68 -23.85
N VAL A 244 -12.38 0.99 -23.86
CA VAL A 244 -12.94 0.30 -22.69
C VAL A 244 -12.05 -0.86 -22.23
N GLY A 245 -11.38 -1.56 -23.14
CA GLY A 245 -10.50 -2.67 -22.82
C GLY A 245 -9.26 -2.20 -22.06
N GLU A 246 -8.64 -1.11 -22.49
CA GLU A 246 -7.49 -0.50 -21.81
C GLU A 246 -7.87 -0.01 -20.41
N LYS A 247 -9.01 0.69 -20.28
CA LYS A 247 -9.53 1.13 -18.97
C LYS A 247 -9.80 -0.04 -18.04
N LYS A 248 -10.36 -1.14 -18.54
CA LYS A 248 -10.57 -2.37 -17.76
C LYS A 248 -9.25 -2.97 -17.29
N ALA A 249 -8.23 -3.06 -18.15
CA ALA A 249 -6.92 -3.58 -17.76
C ALA A 249 -6.28 -2.71 -16.66
N ILE A 250 -6.36 -1.38 -16.78
CA ILE A 250 -5.88 -0.44 -15.76
C ILE A 250 -6.60 -0.63 -14.43
N CYS A 251 -7.93 -0.65 -14.44
CA CYS A 251 -8.74 -0.82 -13.23
C CYS A 251 -8.54 -2.18 -12.57
N GLU A 252 -8.44 -3.25 -13.37
CA GLU A 252 -8.13 -4.57 -12.85
C GLU A 252 -6.77 -4.58 -12.13
N ARG A 253 -5.73 -4.04 -12.77
CA ARG A 253 -4.39 -3.98 -12.18
C ARG A 253 -4.34 -3.13 -10.92
N LEU A 254 -5.04 -1.99 -10.91
CA LEU A 254 -5.08 -1.10 -9.76
C LEU A 254 -5.80 -1.76 -8.57
N LEU A 255 -6.99 -2.34 -8.80
CA LEU A 255 -7.77 -2.96 -7.73
C LEU A 255 -7.15 -4.29 -7.25
N GLN A 256 -6.38 -5.00 -8.09
CA GLN A 256 -5.55 -6.13 -7.66
C GLN A 256 -4.21 -5.72 -7.04
N SER A 257 -3.89 -4.43 -6.98
CA SER A 257 -2.61 -4.00 -6.45
C SER A 257 -2.51 -4.24 -4.95
N SER A 258 -1.27 -4.17 -4.44
CA SER A 258 -0.96 -4.20 -3.01
C SER A 258 -1.67 -3.15 -2.16
N LEU A 259 -2.30 -2.14 -2.80
CA LEU A 259 -3.03 -1.09 -2.11
C LEU A 259 -4.44 -1.48 -1.72
N PHE A 260 -5.02 -2.46 -2.41
CA PHE A 260 -6.43 -2.82 -2.27
C PHE A 260 -6.60 -4.24 -1.77
N GLU A 261 -7.75 -4.48 -1.17
CA GLU A 261 -8.25 -5.81 -0.89
C GLU A 261 -9.75 -5.86 -1.18
N LYS A 262 -10.25 -7.07 -1.40
CA LYS A 262 -11.67 -7.31 -1.61
C LYS A 262 -12.42 -7.07 -0.29
N ALA A 263 -13.54 -6.37 -0.34
CA ALA A 263 -14.34 -6.11 0.85
C ALA A 263 -14.94 -7.42 1.41
N PRO A 264 -14.99 -7.60 2.74
CA PRO A 264 -15.70 -8.73 3.34
C PRO A 264 -17.18 -8.69 2.89
N HIS A 265 -17.70 -9.81 2.39
CA HIS A 265 -19.09 -9.99 1.98
C HIS A 265 -19.55 -9.23 0.71
N SER A 266 -18.62 -8.79 -0.14
CA SER A 266 -18.98 -8.18 -1.44
C SER A 266 -18.10 -8.69 -2.56
N ASP A 267 -18.71 -9.06 -3.69
CA ASP A 267 -17.96 -9.54 -4.84
C ASP A 267 -17.41 -8.44 -5.76
N ASP A 268 -17.96 -7.24 -5.63
CA ASP A 268 -17.81 -6.09 -6.51
C ASP A 268 -17.17 -4.86 -5.83
N HIS A 269 -17.03 -4.88 -4.50
CA HIS A 269 -16.46 -3.79 -3.72
C HIS A 269 -15.03 -4.09 -3.28
N TRP A 270 -14.18 -3.08 -3.45
CA TRP A 270 -12.77 -3.06 -3.07
C TRP A 270 -12.54 -1.97 -2.06
N ARG A 271 -11.62 -2.17 -1.12
CA ARG A 271 -11.22 -1.15 -0.15
C ARG A 271 -9.71 -1.05 -0.08
N LEU A 272 -9.20 0.06 0.44
CA LEU A 272 -7.78 0.16 0.73
C LEU A 272 -7.41 -0.85 1.82
N LYS A 273 -6.31 -1.58 1.61
CA LYS A 273 -5.91 -2.77 2.38
C LYS A 273 -5.68 -2.51 3.87
N ASN A 274 -5.31 -1.31 4.26
CA ASN A 274 -5.12 -0.96 5.67
C ASN A 274 -5.46 0.50 5.97
N GLN A 275 -5.72 0.76 7.25
CA GLN A 275 -6.16 2.04 7.75
C GLN A 275 -5.14 3.17 7.53
N SER A 276 -3.84 2.90 7.64
CA SER A 276 -2.83 3.93 7.45
C SER A 276 -2.70 4.38 5.99
N ILE A 277 -2.81 3.46 5.02
CA ILE A 277 -2.90 3.83 3.59
C ILE A 277 -4.15 4.69 3.36
N TYR A 278 -5.26 4.28 3.95
CA TYR A 278 -6.51 5.01 3.86
C TYR A 278 -6.38 6.45 4.44
N ASP A 279 -5.82 6.59 5.64
CA ASP A 279 -5.64 7.88 6.31
C ASP A 279 -4.65 8.79 5.58
N TYR A 280 -3.63 8.21 4.96
CA TYR A 280 -2.72 8.94 4.08
C TYR A 280 -3.47 9.55 2.89
N PHE A 281 -4.36 8.80 2.23
CA PHE A 281 -5.13 9.35 1.13
C PHE A 281 -6.18 10.38 1.59
N LEU A 282 -6.78 10.24 2.77
CA LEU A 282 -7.64 11.28 3.35
C LEU A 282 -6.87 12.57 3.65
N ALA A 283 -5.64 12.45 4.12
CA ALA A 283 -4.76 13.60 4.31
C ALA A 283 -4.44 14.26 2.96
N ARG A 284 -4.15 13.50 1.91
CA ARG A 284 -3.97 14.04 0.53
C ARG A 284 -5.22 14.73 0.00
N HIS A 285 -6.40 14.16 0.24
CA HIS A 285 -7.68 14.78 -0.13
C HIS A 285 -7.85 16.16 0.54
N SER A 286 -7.49 16.27 1.82
CA SER A 286 -7.48 17.53 2.57
C SER A 286 -6.41 18.50 2.08
N ASP A 287 -5.20 18.01 1.81
CA ASP A 287 -4.10 18.81 1.29
C ASP A 287 -4.40 19.43 -0.08
N ARG A 288 -5.01 18.66 -1.00
CA ARG A 288 -5.46 19.17 -2.30
C ARG A 288 -6.51 20.27 -2.14
N ALA A 289 -7.48 20.11 -1.25
CA ALA A 289 -8.48 21.13 -0.99
C ALA A 289 -7.88 22.42 -0.41
N ILE A 290 -6.90 22.30 0.49
CA ILE A 290 -6.13 23.46 1.00
C ILE A 290 -5.37 24.15 -0.15
N ALA A 291 -4.70 23.37 -1.00
CA ALA A 291 -3.92 23.87 -2.12
C ALA A 291 -4.77 24.50 -3.24
N ALA A 292 -6.04 24.10 -3.37
CA ALA A 292 -6.99 24.62 -4.36
C ALA A 292 -7.52 26.04 -4.04
N GLY A 293 -6.98 26.71 -3.01
CA GLY A 293 -7.34 28.08 -2.66
C GLY A 293 -8.31 28.23 -1.48
N ASN A 294 -8.79 27.12 -0.91
CA ASN A 294 -9.65 27.15 0.28
C ASN A 294 -8.87 27.45 1.56
N GLY A 295 -7.53 27.41 1.52
CA GLY A 295 -6.68 27.76 2.65
C GLY A 295 -6.91 26.84 3.87
N CYS A 296 -6.59 27.33 5.07
CA CYS A 296 -6.66 26.51 6.27
C CYS A 296 -8.07 26.33 6.85
N THR A 297 -9.12 26.94 6.30
CA THR A 297 -10.51 26.70 6.76
C THR A 297 -10.96 25.27 6.48
N VAL A 298 -10.39 24.63 5.45
CA VAL A 298 -10.59 23.20 5.14
C VAL A 298 -10.31 22.30 6.35
N VAL A 299 -9.33 22.68 7.18
CA VAL A 299 -8.99 21.93 8.40
C VAL A 299 -10.16 21.92 9.38
N ASP A 300 -10.87 23.04 9.51
CA ASP A 300 -12.03 23.14 10.37
C ASP A 300 -13.23 22.38 9.76
N GLU A 301 -13.48 22.56 8.46
CA GLU A 301 -14.55 21.89 7.71
C GLU A 301 -14.43 20.36 7.73
N ARG A 302 -13.20 19.85 7.69
CA ARG A 302 -12.89 18.41 7.65
C ARG A 302 -12.35 17.87 8.97
N SER A 303 -12.48 18.62 10.05
CA SER A 303 -12.00 18.24 11.39
C SER A 303 -12.47 16.86 11.83
N SER A 304 -13.66 16.43 11.40
CA SER A 304 -14.19 15.10 11.67
C SER A 304 -13.42 13.94 11.01
N LEU A 305 -12.67 14.20 9.93
CA LEU A 305 -11.75 13.20 9.36
C LEU A 305 -10.54 12.94 10.27
N PHE A 306 -10.26 13.83 11.22
CA PHE A 306 -9.15 13.71 12.17
C PHE A 306 -9.48 12.85 13.39
N GLU A 307 -10.68 12.26 13.46
CA GLU A 307 -11.02 11.26 14.47
C GLU A 307 -10.03 10.08 14.48
N SER A 308 -9.45 9.75 13.32
CA SER A 308 -8.16 9.07 13.30
C SER A 308 -7.05 10.09 13.30
N ASN A 309 -6.36 10.14 14.43
CA ASN A 309 -5.22 11.04 14.65
C ASN A 309 -4.09 10.85 13.61
N GLU A 310 -4.10 9.76 12.82
CA GLU A 310 -3.16 9.57 11.72
C GLU A 310 -3.38 10.54 10.56
N VAL A 311 -4.63 10.92 10.24
CA VAL A 311 -4.93 11.84 9.14
C VAL A 311 -4.23 13.19 9.40
N ALA A 312 -4.28 13.67 10.64
CA ALA A 312 -3.59 14.88 11.05
C ALA A 312 -2.06 14.73 10.94
N GLY A 313 -1.50 13.59 11.40
CA GLY A 313 -0.07 13.29 11.27
C GLY A 313 0.42 13.27 9.82
N PHE A 314 -0.35 12.66 8.91
CA PHE A 314 -0.03 12.71 7.48
C PHE A 314 -0.17 14.12 6.91
N LEU A 315 -1.24 14.84 7.27
CA LEU A 315 -1.52 16.17 6.73
C LEU A 315 -0.41 17.17 7.06
N VAL A 316 0.09 17.21 8.30
CA VAL A 316 1.20 18.11 8.67
C VAL A 316 2.53 17.73 8.02
N GLY A 317 2.62 16.57 7.38
CA GLY A 317 3.75 16.15 6.55
C GLY A 317 3.64 16.53 5.07
N LEU A 318 2.47 17.04 4.63
CA LEU A 318 2.18 17.49 3.26
C LEU A 318 2.28 19.02 3.15
N ALA A 319 2.53 19.52 1.94
CA ALA A 319 2.88 20.93 1.72
C ALA A 319 1.77 21.92 2.11
N GLY A 320 0.51 21.61 1.78
CA GLY A 320 -0.64 22.42 2.19
C GLY A 320 -0.89 22.33 3.68
N GLY A 321 -0.86 21.13 4.25
CA GLY A 321 -1.07 20.90 5.68
C GLY A 321 0.02 21.49 6.59
N GLN A 322 1.28 21.55 6.16
CA GLN A 322 2.37 22.23 6.87
C GLN A 322 2.06 23.69 7.15
N ARG A 323 1.45 24.39 6.19
CA ARG A 323 1.01 25.80 6.35
C ARG A 323 -0.16 25.96 7.32
N CYS A 324 -0.83 24.87 7.64
CA CYS A 324 -2.01 24.83 8.51
C CYS A 324 -1.74 24.10 9.83
N LEU A 325 -0.47 24.01 10.27
CA LEU A 325 -0.08 23.31 11.50
C LEU A 325 -0.89 23.77 12.73
N LEU A 326 -1.00 25.09 12.96
CA LEU A 326 -1.75 25.63 14.10
C LEU A 326 -3.26 25.26 14.05
N PRO A 327 -3.98 25.45 12.92
CA PRO A 327 -5.33 24.93 12.76
C PRO A 327 -5.47 23.43 13.04
N VAL A 328 -4.53 22.60 12.56
CA VAL A 328 -4.56 21.15 12.78
C VAL A 328 -4.43 20.82 14.26
N VAL A 329 -3.44 21.41 14.95
CA VAL A 329 -3.25 21.23 16.40
C VAL A 329 -4.47 21.70 17.18
N ARG A 330 -5.07 22.84 16.79
CA ARG A 330 -6.29 23.35 17.41
C ARG A 330 -7.46 22.37 17.30
N GLN A 331 -7.65 21.74 16.15
CA GLN A 331 -8.72 20.77 15.96
C GLN A 331 -8.50 19.48 16.76
N LEU A 332 -7.27 18.97 16.80
CA LEU A 332 -6.92 17.84 17.67
C LEU A 332 -7.17 18.15 19.15
N CYS A 333 -6.82 19.36 19.60
CA CYS A 333 -7.09 19.80 20.97
C CYS A 333 -8.59 19.88 21.28
N LYS A 334 -9.44 20.28 20.33
CA LYS A 334 -10.90 20.31 20.51
C LYS A 334 -11.53 18.91 20.58
N ALA A 335 -11.00 17.96 19.81
CA ALA A 335 -11.60 16.62 19.65
C ALA A 335 -11.42 15.70 20.88
N GLY A 336 -10.46 15.97 21.76
CA GLY A 336 -10.23 15.13 22.95
C GLY A 336 -9.03 15.47 23.81
N GLY A 337 -8.39 16.64 23.58
CA GLY A 337 -7.23 17.07 24.35
C GLY A 337 -5.90 16.37 23.98
N PHE A 338 -4.87 16.63 24.78
CA PHE A 338 -3.48 16.23 24.54
C PHE A 338 -3.19 14.78 24.94
N ALA A 339 -3.81 13.82 24.26
CA ALA A 339 -3.41 12.42 24.40
C ALA A 339 -1.99 12.23 23.85
N GLN A 340 -1.16 11.45 24.56
CA GLN A 340 0.20 11.10 24.14
C GLN A 340 0.27 10.63 22.68
N HIS A 341 -0.72 9.86 22.26
CA HIS A 341 -0.85 9.38 20.89
C HIS A 341 -0.97 10.50 19.86
N ASN A 342 -1.74 11.57 20.12
CA ASN A 342 -1.93 12.68 19.17
C ASN A 342 -0.62 13.43 18.96
N PHE A 343 0.15 13.61 20.04
CA PHE A 343 1.49 14.17 19.97
C PHE A 343 2.42 13.32 19.11
N GLU A 344 2.48 12.01 19.34
CA GLU A 344 3.32 11.10 18.56
C GLU A 344 2.99 11.14 17.06
N GLN A 345 1.71 11.17 16.70
CA GLN A 345 1.28 11.24 15.29
C GLN A 345 1.74 12.54 14.62
N LEU A 346 1.62 13.67 15.32
CA LEU A 346 2.10 14.97 14.83
C LEU A 346 3.63 15.00 14.73
N ASP A 347 4.31 14.48 15.75
CA ASP A 347 5.77 14.43 15.80
C ASP A 347 6.36 13.61 14.65
N GLN A 348 5.79 12.43 14.39
CA GLN A 348 6.14 11.59 13.25
C GLN A 348 5.78 12.25 11.90
N GLY A 349 4.69 13.03 11.90
CA GLY A 349 4.16 13.70 10.73
C GLY A 349 5.01 14.85 10.21
N LEU A 350 5.57 15.65 11.12
CA LEU A 350 6.41 16.80 10.78
C LEU A 350 7.67 16.37 10.01
N PRO A 351 8.19 17.20 9.09
CA PRO A 351 9.50 16.96 8.48
C PRO A 351 10.58 16.92 9.57
N ALA A 352 11.70 16.25 9.28
CA ALA A 352 12.89 16.29 10.13
C ALA A 352 13.67 17.63 9.97
N GLY A 353 14.72 17.81 10.77
CA GLY A 353 15.78 18.81 10.55
C GLY A 353 15.33 20.28 10.46
N PRO A 354 16.03 21.14 9.70
CA PRO A 354 15.78 22.59 9.65
C PRO A 354 14.34 22.96 9.24
N SER A 355 13.69 22.20 8.37
CA SER A 355 12.30 22.48 7.97
C SER A 355 11.35 22.37 9.17
N ARG A 356 11.60 21.40 10.06
CA ARG A 356 10.84 21.25 11.30
C ARG A 356 10.92 22.51 12.14
N LYS A 357 12.15 22.97 12.40
CA LYS A 357 12.41 24.13 13.24
C LYS A 357 11.73 25.37 12.66
N LYS A 358 11.87 25.59 11.35
CA LYS A 358 11.20 26.71 10.65
C LYS A 358 9.68 26.67 10.81
N LEU A 359 9.05 25.51 10.60
CA LEU A 359 7.59 25.35 10.75
C LEU A 359 7.14 25.62 12.18
N LEU A 360 7.90 25.15 13.17
CA LEU A 360 7.59 25.38 14.57
C LEU A 360 7.83 26.82 15.00
N ASP A 361 8.89 27.49 14.51
CA ASP A 361 9.14 28.92 14.74
C ASP A 361 8.03 29.80 14.12
N GLU A 362 7.52 29.42 12.94
CA GLU A 362 6.36 30.06 12.31
C GLU A 362 5.08 29.83 13.13
N ALA A 363 4.85 28.61 13.62
CA ALA A 363 3.73 28.31 14.50
C ALA A 363 3.82 29.10 15.82
N VAL A 364 4.98 29.17 16.46
CA VAL A 364 5.19 29.95 17.70
C VAL A 364 4.91 31.44 17.48
N ARG A 365 5.41 32.02 16.39
CA ARG A 365 5.10 33.41 16.03
C ARG A 365 3.62 33.62 15.75
N GLY A 366 2.98 32.66 15.07
CA GLY A 366 1.55 32.68 14.76
C GLY A 366 0.63 32.45 15.96
N MET A 367 1.16 31.98 17.10
CA MET A 367 0.36 31.76 18.31
C MET A 367 -0.11 33.09 18.93
N GLY A 368 0.65 34.19 18.89
CA GLY A 368 0.22 35.50 19.40
C GLY A 368 -0.56 35.42 20.74
N ASP A 369 -1.77 35.99 20.78
CA ASP A 369 -2.68 35.97 21.95
C ASP A 369 -3.47 34.65 22.14
N LEU A 370 -3.31 33.63 21.28
CA LEU A 370 -3.96 32.32 21.44
C LEU A 370 -3.46 31.54 22.67
N VAL A 371 -2.37 31.99 23.29
CA VAL A 371 -1.72 31.35 24.44
C VAL A 371 -2.60 31.33 25.68
N GLN A 372 -3.45 32.34 25.90
CA GLN A 372 -4.30 32.41 27.09
C GLN A 372 -5.57 31.52 27.04
N PRO A 373 -6.33 31.43 25.94
CA PRO A 373 -7.52 30.56 25.88
C PRO A 373 -7.27 29.10 25.49
N HIS A 374 -6.06 28.72 25.03
CA HIS A 374 -5.79 27.38 24.48
C HIS A 374 -4.51 26.73 25.02
N LEU A 375 -4.48 26.44 26.33
CA LEU A 375 -3.39 25.73 27.02
C LEU A 375 -2.92 24.46 26.29
N CYS A 376 -3.84 23.70 25.68
CA CYS A 376 -3.52 22.50 24.91
C CYS A 376 -2.65 22.80 23.67
N VAL A 377 -2.96 23.87 22.91
CA VAL A 377 -2.24 24.21 21.69
C VAL A 377 -0.81 24.66 22.04
N GLY A 378 -0.67 25.55 23.02
CA GLY A 378 0.63 26.02 23.50
C GLY A 378 1.51 24.87 24.00
N ALA A 379 0.97 24.00 24.86
CA ALA A 379 1.69 22.83 25.38
C ALA A 379 2.11 21.85 24.27
N THR A 380 1.26 21.67 23.25
CA THR A 380 1.58 20.80 22.10
C THR A 380 2.75 21.34 21.30
N ILE A 381 2.71 22.61 20.90
CA ILE A 381 3.76 23.23 20.10
C ILE A 381 5.08 23.28 20.88
N ASP A 382 5.05 23.65 22.16
CA ASP A 382 6.24 23.66 23.02
C ASP A 382 6.87 22.26 23.13
N ARG A 383 6.05 21.22 23.31
CA ARG A 383 6.56 19.84 23.34
C ARG A 383 7.16 19.41 22.00
N LEU A 384 6.53 19.75 20.88
CA LEU A 384 7.04 19.45 19.54
C LEU A 384 8.38 20.17 19.27
N TYR A 385 8.54 21.37 19.84
CA TYR A 385 9.78 22.15 19.81
C TYR A 385 10.91 21.45 20.56
N LYS A 386 10.66 21.02 21.81
CA LYS A 386 11.64 20.36 22.67
C LYS A 386 12.16 19.05 22.07
N VAL A 387 11.27 18.23 21.51
CA VAL A 387 11.66 16.96 20.86
C VAL A 387 12.43 17.18 19.56
N GLY A 388 12.11 18.25 18.80
CA GLY A 388 12.81 18.58 17.56
C GLY A 388 14.15 19.30 17.74
N GLY A 389 14.46 19.79 18.95
CA GLY A 389 15.59 20.67 19.25
C GLY A 389 16.94 19.99 19.46
N GLY A 390 17.00 18.67 19.53
CA GLY A 390 18.27 17.94 19.71
C GLY A 390 18.81 17.86 21.14
N ASP A 391 18.07 18.37 22.14
CA ASP A 391 18.43 18.24 23.57
C ASP A 391 17.59 17.18 24.29
N THR A 392 17.51 15.98 23.72
CA THR A 392 17.16 14.80 24.54
C THR A 392 18.36 13.86 24.53
N ASP A 393 19.16 14.01 25.57
CA ASP A 393 20.12 13.00 26.00
C ASP A 393 19.34 11.67 26.18
N PRO A 394 19.83 10.50 25.75
CA PRO A 394 19.10 9.24 25.83
C PRO A 394 18.85 8.73 27.27
N GLY A 395 19.10 9.55 28.30
CA GLY A 395 19.08 9.18 29.72
C GLY A 395 17.84 9.58 30.52
N ASP A 396 17.04 10.55 30.07
CA ASP A 396 15.96 11.12 30.91
C ASP A 396 14.58 10.47 30.68
N THR A 397 14.54 9.14 30.83
CA THR A 397 13.27 8.48 31.16
C THR A 397 13.15 8.47 32.69
N PRO A 398 12.21 9.19 33.31
CA PRO A 398 12.02 9.06 34.76
C PRO A 398 11.63 7.62 35.06
N ALA A 399 12.42 6.97 35.93
CA ALA A 399 12.16 5.61 36.38
C ALA A 399 10.74 5.54 36.97
N PRO A 400 9.99 4.44 36.71
CA PRO A 400 8.72 4.24 37.38
C PRO A 400 8.94 4.24 38.90
N PRO A 401 8.03 4.85 39.68
CA PRO A 401 8.14 4.82 41.13
C PRO A 401 8.19 3.36 41.60
N PRO A 402 9.02 3.03 42.61
CA PRO A 402 9.08 1.67 43.12
C PRO A 402 7.68 1.24 43.58
N PRO A 403 7.33 -0.05 43.42
CA PRO A 403 6.09 -0.56 43.98
C PRO A 403 6.09 -0.28 45.49
N GLY A 404 5.07 0.44 45.94
CA GLY A 404 4.90 0.75 47.36
C GLY A 404 4.59 -0.51 48.15
N ASP A 405 5.29 -0.66 49.28
CA ASP A 405 4.90 -1.56 50.38
C ASP A 405 3.69 -1.01 51.14
#